data_AF-A0A5F2GP22-F1
#
_entry.id   AF-A0A5F2GP22-F1
#
_cell.length_a   1.000
_cell.length_b   1.000
_cell.length_c   1.000
_cell.angle_alpha   90.00
_cell.angle_beta   90.00
_cell.angle_gamma   90.00
#
_symmetry.space_group_name_H-M   'P 1'
#
loop_
_entity.id
_entity.type
_entity.pdbx_description
1 polymer ?
#
loop_
_entity_poly.entity_id
_entity_poly.type
_entity_poly.pdbx_seq_one_letter_code
_entity_poly.pdbx_strand_id
1 'polypeptide(L)' 'MAGNLHVRNLDDDLIAKLKMRAARHGRSAEAEHREILRQALEKESEPSFDELAAQLRRLTAQRKQTPSEVLLREGRDER' A
#
# COMPACT_ATOMS: atom_id res chain seq x y z
N MET A 1 -20.45 -2.23 7.21
CA MET A 1 -20.46 -3.02 8.45
C MET A 1 -19.53 -2.35 9.45
N ALA A 2 -19.98 -2.02 10.66
CA ALA A 2 -19.09 -1.51 11.71
C ALA A 2 -18.51 -2.71 12.47
N GLY A 3 -17.17 -2.79 12.55
CA GLY A 3 -16.45 -3.80 13.34
C GLY A 3 -15.83 -3.19 14.60
N ASN A 4 -15.59 -4.01 15.61
CA ASN A 4 -14.85 -3.63 16.81
C ASN A 4 -13.49 -4.36 16.80
N LEU A 5 -12.40 -3.62 17.05
CA LEU A 5 -11.04 -4.15 17.14
C LEU A 5 -10.54 -3.94 18.56
N HIS A 6 -10.12 -5.03 19.21
CA HIS A 6 -9.52 -4.98 20.53
C HIS A 6 -8.05 -5.44 20.47
N VAL A 7 -7.13 -4.56 20.86
CA VAL A 7 -5.70 -4.85 20.89
C VAL A 7 -5.32 -5.22 22.32
N ARG A 8 -4.78 -6.44 22.50
CA ARG A 8 -4.37 -6.98 23.80
C ARG A 8 -2.87 -6.79 24.02
N ASN A 9 -2.44 -6.86 25.29
CA ASN A 9 -1.04 -6.82 25.69
C ASN A 9 -0.29 -5.58 25.17
N LEU A 10 -0.90 -4.41 25.32
CA LEU A 10 -0.26 -3.15 24.97
C LEU A 10 0.59 -2.63 26.13
N ASP A 11 1.83 -2.21 25.84
CA ASP A 11 2.71 -1.62 26.85
C ASP A 11 2.10 -0.31 27.40
N ASP A 12 2.22 -0.10 28.71
CA ASP A 12 1.71 1.10 29.38
C ASP A 12 2.29 2.40 28.80
N ASP A 13 3.57 2.37 28.44
CA ASP A 13 4.27 3.47 27.76
C ASP A 13 3.62 3.81 26.41
N LEU A 14 3.16 2.80 25.67
CA LEU A 14 2.49 3.01 24.39
C LEU A 14 1.11 3.62 24.58
N ILE A 15 0.36 3.16 25.60
CA ILE A 15 -0.93 3.74 25.99
C ILE A 15 -0.75 5.20 26.40
N ALA A 16 0.28 5.52 27.19
CA ALA A 16 0.58 6.89 27.61
C ALA A 16 0.89 7.80 26.41
N LYS A 17 1.74 7.34 25.48
CA LYS A 17 2.05 8.05 24.24
C LYS A 17 0.82 8.30 23.38
N LEU A 18 -0.06 7.30 23.24
CA LEU A 18 -1.32 7.44 22.50
C LEU A 18 -2.22 8.51 23.12
N LYS A 19 -2.40 8.48 24.45
CA LYS A 19 -3.22 9.47 25.18
C LYS A 19 -2.66 10.89 25.05
N MET A 20 -1.35 11.08 25.17
CA MET A 20 -0.71 12.39 24.98
C MET A 20 -0.92 12.92 23.57
N ARG A 21 -0.78 12.06 22.55
CA ARG A 21 -1.01 12.42 21.15
C ARG A 21 -2.48 12.78 20.90
N ALA A 22 -3.41 12.00 21.45
CA ALA A 22 -4.85 12.25 21.36
C ALA A 22 -5.23 13.61 21.96
N ALA A 23 -4.69 13.92 23.15
CA ALA A 23 -4.90 15.21 23.81
C ALA A 23 -4.37 16.38 22.97
N ARG A 24 -3.19 16.23 22.36
CA ARG A 24 -2.62 17.25 21.45
C ARG A 24 -3.52 17.51 20.24
N HIS A 25 -4.18 16.48 19.73
CA HIS A 25 -5.08 16.59 18.59
C HIS A 25 -6.54 16.89 18.97
N GLY A 26 -6.82 17.12 20.26
CA GLY A 26 -8.16 17.46 20.75
C GLY A 26 -9.19 16.34 20.56
N ARG A 27 -8.77 15.06 20.63
CA ARG A 27 -9.66 13.90 20.42
C ARG A 27 -9.45 12.80 21.47
N SER A 28 -10.39 11.86 21.51
CA SER A 28 -10.28 10.70 22.41
C SER A 28 -9.16 9.76 21.96
N ALA A 29 -8.64 8.95 22.89
CA ALA A 29 -7.62 7.94 22.58
C ALA A 29 -8.09 6.93 21.52
N GLU A 30 -9.38 6.57 21.55
CA GLU A 30 -9.99 5.70 20.54
C GLU A 30 -10.04 6.39 19.16
N ALA A 31 -10.41 7.67 19.09
CA ALA A 31 -10.42 8.42 17.85
C ALA A 31 -9.01 8.60 17.27
N GLU A 32 -8.01 8.84 18.13
CA GLU A 32 -6.59 8.86 17.74
C GLU A 32 -6.15 7.50 17.21
N HIS A 33 -6.48 6.42 17.91
CA HIS A 33 -6.16 5.06 17.49
C HIS A 33 -6.73 4.73 16.11
N ARG A 34 -7.99 5.07 15.88
CA ARG A 34 -8.67 4.88 14.60
C ARG A 34 -8.02 5.66 13.47
N GLU A 35 -7.60 6.89 13.73
CA GLU A 35 -6.88 7.70 12.74
C GLU A 35 -5.52 7.10 12.41
N ILE A 36 -4.76 6.64 13.42
CA ILE A 36 -3.46 6.01 13.17
C ILE A 36 -3.63 4.79 12.28
N LEU A 37 -4.64 3.95 12.54
CA LEU A 37 -4.96 2.79 11.70
C LEU A 37 -5.33 3.22 10.28
N ARG A 38 -6.17 4.24 10.11
CA ARG A 38 -6.53 4.78 8.80
C ARG A 38 -5.28 5.23 8.03
N GLN A 39 -4.45 6.06 8.64
CA GLN A 39 -3.25 6.61 7.99
C GLN A 39 -2.23 5.52 7.64
N ALA A 40 -2.10 4.49 8.48
CA ALA A 40 -1.22 3.36 8.22
C ALA A 40 -1.69 2.56 6.99
N LEU A 41 -2.99 2.26 6.93
CA LEU A 41 -3.57 1.46 5.85
C LEU A 41 -3.81 2.25 4.56
N GLU A 42 -4.03 3.57 4.62
CA GLU A 42 -4.10 4.42 3.43
C GLU A 42 -2.76 4.51 2.70
N LYS A 43 -1.65 4.49 3.45
CA LYS A 43 -0.30 4.44 2.85
C LYS A 43 0.04 3.09 2.23
N GLU A 44 -0.71 2.05 2.54
CA GLU A 44 -0.61 0.73 1.91
C GLU A 44 -1.47 0.61 0.65
N SER A 45 -2.07 1.70 0.14
CA SER A 45 -2.73 1.64 -1.16
C SER A 45 -1.71 1.23 -2.21
N GLU A 46 -1.91 0.06 -2.82
CA GLU A 46 -1.14 -0.34 -3.98
C GLU A 46 -1.19 0.79 -5.02
N PRO A 47 -0.08 1.05 -5.74
CA PRO A 47 -0.09 2.03 -6.81
C PRO A 47 -1.26 1.73 -7.75
N SER A 48 -1.95 2.77 -8.19
CA SER A 48 -2.95 2.63 -9.24
C SER A 48 -2.34 1.91 -10.44
N PHE A 49 -3.19 1.27 -11.25
CA PHE A 49 -2.73 0.60 -12.48
C PHE A 49 -1.85 1.53 -13.33
N ASP A 50 -2.22 2.81 -13.44
CA ASP A 50 -1.47 3.79 -14.22
C ASP A 50 -0.09 4.10 -13.62
N GLU A 51 0.00 4.25 -12.30
CA GLU A 51 1.27 4.46 -11.59
C GLU A 51 2.19 3.24 -11.72
N LEU A 52 1.64 2.04 -11.53
CA LEU A 52 2.37 0.79 -11.68
C LEU A 52 2.85 0.60 -13.12
N ALA A 53 1.99 0.85 -14.11
CA ALA A 53 2.35 0.78 -15.53
C ALA A 53 3.45 1.79 -15.88
N ALA A 54 3.38 3.03 -15.38
CA ALA A 54 4.41 4.04 -15.58
C ALA A 54 5.75 3.63 -14.94
N GLN A 55 5.72 2.99 -13.77
CA GLN A 55 6.91 2.43 -13.13
C GLN A 55 7.53 1.30 -13.96
N LEU A 56 6.72 0.35 -14.43
CA LEU A 56 7.18 -0.77 -15.26
C LEU A 56 7.77 -0.28 -16.59
N ARG A 57 7.15 0.71 -17.25
CA ARG A 57 7.70 1.35 -18.46
C ARG A 57 9.07 1.96 -18.20
N ARG A 58 9.26 2.65 -17.07
CA ARG A 58 10.58 3.20 -16.68
C ARG A 58 11.62 2.10 -16.47
N LEU A 59 11.27 1.04 -15.73
CA LEU A 59 12.17 -0.09 -15.46
C LEU A 59 12.59 -0.84 -16.73
N THR A 60 11.71 -0.87 -17.73
CA THR A 60 11.95 -1.59 -19.00
C THR A 60 12.39 -0.67 -20.14
N ALA A 61 12.58 0.63 -19.90
CA ALA A 61 12.83 1.63 -20.95
C ALA A 61 14.10 1.36 -21.77
N GLN A 62 15.12 0.73 -21.16
CA GLN A 62 16.39 0.41 -21.83
C GLN A 62 16.39 -0.96 -22.51
N ARG A 63 15.32 -1.75 -22.37
CA ARG A 63 15.21 -3.07 -22.98
C ARG A 63 14.62 -2.95 -24.38
N LYS A 64 15.32 -3.48 -25.38
CA LYS A 64 14.73 -3.69 -26.71
C LYS A 64 13.63 -4.76 -26.56
N GLN A 65 12.38 -4.34 -26.72
CA GLN A 65 11.21 -5.22 -26.69
C GLN A 65 10.96 -5.74 -28.10
N THR A 66 10.68 -7.04 -28.23
CA THR A 66 10.17 -7.64 -29.46
C THR A 66 8.68 -7.93 -29.25
N PRO A 67 7.78 -7.41 -30.09
CA PRO A 67 6.36 -7.76 -30.02
C PRO A 67 6.19 -9.28 -30.09
N SER A 68 5.33 -9.84 -29.24
CA SER A 68 5.15 -11.29 -29.16
C SER A 68 4.63 -11.88 -30.46
N GLU A 69 3.89 -11.12 -31.29
CA GLU A 69 3.44 -11.59 -32.60
C GLU A 69 4.60 -11.92 -33.56
N VAL A 70 5.76 -11.28 -33.42
CA VAL A 70 6.94 -11.56 -34.24
C VAL A 70 7.52 -12.91 -33.86
N LEU A 71 7.73 -13.14 -32.56
CA LEU A 71 8.24 -14.41 -32.02
C LEU A 71 7.31 -15.58 -32.34
N LEU A 72 5.99 -15.35 -32.27
CA LEU A 72 4.99 -16.37 -32.61
C LEU A 72 4.97 -16.71 -34.10
N ARG A 73 5.33 -15.77 -34.97
CA ARG A 73 5.47 -16.02 -36.42
C ARG A 73 6.74 -16.82 -36.70
N GLU A 74 7.88 -16.40 -36.15
CA GLU A 74 9.16 -17.11 -36.28
C GLU A 74 9.01 -18.59 -35.89
N GLY A 75 8.42 -18.88 -34.72
CA GLY A 75 8.21 -20.27 -34.28
C GLY A 75 7.19 -21.08 -35.10
N ARG A 76 6.35 -20.44 -35.93
CA ARG A 76 5.49 -21.14 -36.90
C ARG A 76 6.24 -21.47 -38.18
N ASP A 77 7.10 -20.56 -38.63
CA ASP A 77 7.88 -20.71 -39.86
C ASP A 77 9.03 -21.73 -39.69
N GLU A 78 9.43 -22.02 -38.44
CA GLU A 78 10.43 -23.05 -38.08
C GLU A 78 9.89 -24.49 -38.04
N ARG A 79 8.57 -24.71 -38.23
CA ARG A 79 7.94 -26.05 -38.24
C ARG A 79 7.75 -26.58 -39.65
#